data_AF-W1XU73-F1
#
_entry.id   AF-W1XU73-F1
#
_cell.length_a   1.000
_cell.length_b   1.000
_cell.length_c   1.000
_cell.angle_alpha   90.00
_cell.angle_beta   90.00
_cell.angle_gamma   90.00
#
_symmetry.space_group_name_H-M   'P 1'
#
loop_
_entity.id
_entity.type
_entity.pdbx_description
1 polymer ?
#
loop_
_entity_poly.entity_id
_entity_poly.type
_entity_poly.pdbx_seq_one_letter_code
_entity_poly.pdbx_strand_id
1 'polypeptide(L)'
;SHKEGVSDEAAAEHIRQHIPEHDVLLAGFPCQPFSLAGGSKKNSLGRAHGFACDPPGPLFFDVVRIIDARRPAMFVLENVKNLKSHDQGKTFRIIMQTLDELGYDVADAEDNGPDEDRKST
;
A
#
# COMPACT_ATOMS: atom_id res chain seq x y z
N SER A 1 -9.73 11.64 -1.93
CA SER A 1 -9.63 13.12 -1.87
C SER A 1 -8.91 13.52 -0.59
N HIS A 2 -7.64 13.89 -0.68
CA HIS A 2 -6.87 14.39 0.47
C HIS A 2 -7.35 15.81 0.80
N LYS A 3 -7.81 16.02 2.04
CA LYS A 3 -8.20 17.35 2.53
C LYS A 3 -7.11 17.84 3.46
N GLU A 4 -6.55 19.02 3.17
CA GLU A 4 -5.63 19.69 4.10
C GLU A 4 -6.31 19.93 5.46
N GLY A 5 -5.56 19.72 6.55
CA GLY A 5 -6.05 19.95 7.91
C GLY A 5 -6.85 18.82 8.56
N VAL A 6 -6.99 17.65 7.92
CA VAL A 6 -7.55 16.45 8.54
C VAL A 6 -6.45 15.67 9.25
N SER A 7 -6.61 15.42 10.56
CA SER A 7 -5.66 14.60 11.33
C SER A 7 -5.78 13.11 10.97
N ASP A 8 -4.73 12.33 11.26
CA ASP A 8 -4.73 10.89 10.99
C ASP A 8 -5.83 10.17 11.80
N GLU A 9 -6.08 10.60 13.03
CA GLU A 9 -7.15 10.05 13.88
C GLU A 9 -8.54 10.35 13.31
N ALA A 10 -8.76 11.56 12.81
CA ALA A 10 -10.03 11.95 12.21
C ALA A 10 -10.30 11.17 10.91
N ALA A 11 -9.24 10.91 10.13
CA ALA A 11 -9.34 10.05 8.95
C ALA A 11 -9.65 8.59 9.31
N ALA A 12 -8.96 8.04 10.31
CA ALA A 12 -9.20 6.68 10.77
C ALA A 12 -10.63 6.52 11.31
N GLU A 13 -11.14 7.51 12.04
CA GLU A 13 -12.53 7.52 12.52
C GLU A 13 -13.53 7.58 11.36
N HIS A 14 -13.29 8.42 10.37
CA HIS A 14 -14.15 8.47 9.18
C HIS A 14 -14.20 7.12 8.46
N ILE A 15 -13.06 6.45 8.29
CA ILE A 15 -12.99 5.10 7.73
C ILE A 15 -13.81 4.13 8.59
N ARG A 16 -13.67 4.19 9.92
CA ARG A 16 -14.41 3.33 10.85
C ARG A 16 -15.92 3.58 10.88
N GLN A 17 -16.39 4.71 10.37
CA GLN A 17 -17.82 4.98 10.25
C GLN A 17 -18.42 4.45 8.93
N HIS A 18 -17.60 4.28 7.89
CA HIS A 18 -18.10 4.01 6.53
C HIS A 18 -17.77 2.62 6.00
N ILE A 19 -16.66 2.02 6.41
CA ILE A 19 -16.25 0.68 5.96
C ILE A 19 -16.42 -0.26 7.15
N PRO A 20 -17.31 -1.26 7.20
CA PRO A 20 -17.52 -2.10 8.38
C PRO A 20 -16.28 -2.85 8.88
N GLU A 21 -16.32 -3.36 10.11
CA GLU A 21 -15.33 -4.34 10.60
C GLU A 21 -15.40 -5.61 9.74
N HIS A 22 -14.23 -6.18 9.44
CA HIS A 22 -14.11 -7.34 8.56
C HIS A 22 -12.82 -8.09 8.86
N ASP A 23 -12.88 -9.42 8.71
CA ASP A 23 -11.70 -10.28 8.87
C ASP A 23 -10.83 -10.29 7.61
N VAL A 24 -11.44 -10.08 6.44
CA VAL A 24 -10.77 -10.18 5.13
C VAL A 24 -11.02 -8.94 4.29
N LEU A 25 -9.94 -8.29 3.83
CA LEU A 25 -9.99 -7.18 2.87
C LEU A 25 -9.49 -7.62 1.49
N LEU A 26 -10.27 -7.36 0.44
CA LEU A 26 -9.81 -7.54 -0.94
C LEU A 26 -9.73 -6.16 -1.59
N ALA A 27 -8.59 -5.84 -2.19
CA ALA A 27 -8.38 -4.57 -2.86
C ALA A 27 -7.54 -4.75 -4.13
N GLY A 28 -7.84 -3.96 -5.15
CA GLY A 28 -7.00 -3.78 -6.33
C GLY A 28 -6.72 -2.29 -6.50
N PHE A 29 -5.51 -1.94 -6.93
CA PHE A 29 -5.11 -0.55 -7.15
C PHE A 29 -4.21 -0.44 -8.38
N PRO A 30 -4.26 0.68 -9.12
CA PRO A 30 -3.41 0.87 -10.29
C PRO A 30 -1.93 0.94 -9.89
N CYS A 31 -1.08 0.17 -10.58
CA CYS A 31 0.38 0.17 -10.40
C CYS A 31 1.00 1.41 -11.05
N GLN A 32 0.99 2.53 -10.34
CA GLN A 32 1.63 3.78 -10.77
C GLN A 32 3.00 3.92 -10.10
N PRO A 33 4.04 4.42 -10.81
CA PRO A 33 5.35 4.61 -10.20
C PRO A 33 5.26 5.65 -9.07
N PHE A 34 5.89 5.36 -7.94
CA PHE A 34 5.97 6.30 -6.83
C PHE A 34 6.90 7.45 -7.23
N SER A 35 6.31 8.56 -7.67
CA SER A 35 7.04 9.73 -8.16
C SER A 35 7.85 10.39 -7.05
N LEU A 36 9.09 10.79 -7.36
CA LEU A 36 10.05 11.42 -6.43
C LEU A 36 9.73 12.90 -6.11
N ALA A 37 8.60 13.42 -6.59
CA ALA A 37 8.18 14.81 -6.36
C ALA A 37 7.69 14.98 -4.91
N GLY A 38 8.65 15.21 -4.00
CA GLY A 38 8.40 15.45 -2.57
C GLY A 38 9.20 14.50 -1.71
N GLY A 39 10.52 14.62 -1.73
CA GLY A 39 11.42 13.78 -0.95
C GLY A 39 11.04 13.77 0.53
N SER A 40 10.93 12.56 1.08
CA SER A 40 11.19 12.19 2.49
C SER A 40 10.66 10.77 2.72
N LYS A 41 11.50 9.74 2.84
CA LYS A 41 12.01 9.30 4.16
C LYS A 41 11.69 10.26 5.32
N LYS A 42 10.41 10.51 5.63
CA LYS A 42 9.99 11.11 6.90
C LYS A 42 8.72 10.40 7.35
N ASN A 43 9.00 9.26 7.98
CA ASN A 43 8.16 8.62 8.98
C ASN A 43 7.02 7.82 8.40
N SER A 44 7.40 6.72 7.77
CA SER A 44 6.52 5.71 7.24
C SER A 44 5.65 5.03 8.31
N LEU A 45 5.87 5.29 9.62
CA LEU A 45 4.92 4.95 10.70
C LEU A 45 4.96 5.85 11.96
N GLY A 46 5.49 7.07 11.90
CA GLY A 46 5.80 7.77 13.15
C GLY A 46 6.15 9.25 13.06
N ARG A 47 5.19 10.06 12.61
CA ARG A 47 5.04 11.52 12.79
C ARG A 47 5.89 12.50 11.96
N ALA A 48 5.21 13.57 11.52
CA ALA A 48 5.71 14.89 11.11
C ALA A 48 6.19 15.04 9.65
N HIS A 49 5.31 14.76 8.70
CA HIS A 49 4.65 15.75 7.85
C HIS A 49 3.70 14.96 6.95
N GLY A 50 2.40 15.17 7.15
CA GLY A 50 1.34 14.29 6.65
C GLY A 50 1.36 14.08 5.14
N PHE A 51 0.66 13.03 4.73
CA PHE A 51 0.42 12.52 3.37
C PHE A 51 -0.32 13.50 2.43
N ALA A 52 -0.13 14.81 2.63
CA ALA A 52 -0.72 15.94 1.92
C ALA A 52 0.23 16.51 0.85
N CYS A 53 1.16 15.70 0.31
CA CYS A 53 1.91 16.11 -0.86
C CYS A 53 0.98 16.14 -2.08
N ASP A 54 1.04 17.23 -2.84
CA ASP A 54 0.48 17.33 -4.18
C ASP A 54 1.63 17.01 -5.17
N PRO A 55 1.50 16.01 -6.06
CA PRO A 55 0.30 15.27 -6.44
C PRO A 55 -0.16 14.25 -5.39
N PRO A 56 -1.47 13.91 -5.35
CA PRO A 56 -2.00 12.84 -4.50
C PRO A 56 -1.12 11.59 -4.53
N GLY A 57 -0.84 11.04 -3.34
CA GLY A 57 -0.12 9.78 -3.23
C GLY A 57 -0.85 8.66 -3.99
N PRO A 58 -0.15 7.61 -4.44
CA PRO A 58 -0.77 6.48 -5.14
C PRO A 58 -1.90 5.85 -4.32
N LEU A 59 -2.96 5.37 -5.00
CA LEU A 59 -4.14 4.73 -4.38
C LEU A 59 -3.80 3.56 -3.42
N PHE A 60 -2.61 2.97 -3.56
CA PHE A 60 -2.05 2.05 -2.58
C PHE A 60 -2.12 2.61 -1.15
N PHE A 61 -1.80 3.88 -0.93
CA PHE A 61 -1.82 4.47 0.41
C PHE A 61 -3.23 4.65 0.97
N ASP A 62 -4.24 4.80 0.13
CA ASP A 62 -5.64 4.79 0.60
C ASP A 62 -6.04 3.39 1.08
N VAL A 63 -5.57 2.33 0.41
CA VAL A 63 -5.75 0.94 0.87
C VAL A 63 -5.04 0.72 2.22
N VAL A 64 -3.80 1.18 2.35
CA VAL A 64 -3.02 1.11 3.59
C VAL A 64 -3.76 1.78 4.76
N ARG A 65 -4.39 2.94 4.54
CA ARG A 65 -5.19 3.62 5.58
C ARG A 65 -6.40 2.81 6.03
N ILE A 66 -7.03 2.07 5.11
CA ILE A 66 -8.13 1.16 5.45
C ILE A 66 -7.58 0.01 6.29
N ILE A 67 -6.48 -0.61 5.87
CA ILE A 67 -5.83 -1.70 6.61
C ILE A 67 -5.42 -1.26 8.02
N ASP A 68 -4.84 -0.07 8.16
CA ASP A 68 -4.41 0.45 9.45
C ASP A 68 -5.60 0.78 10.37
N ALA A 69 -6.63 1.43 9.83
CA ALA A 69 -7.82 1.79 10.61
C ALA A 69 -8.71 0.60 10.99
N ARG A 70 -8.73 -0.46 10.17
CA ARG A 70 -9.61 -1.63 10.35
C ARG A 70 -8.92 -2.89 10.86
N ARG A 71 -7.60 -3.00 10.70
CA ARG A 71 -6.80 -4.13 11.17
C ARG A 71 -7.41 -5.51 10.82
N PRO A 72 -7.77 -5.79 9.54
CA PRO A 72 -8.32 -7.08 9.16
C PRO A 72 -7.31 -8.20 9.43
N ALA A 73 -7.79 -9.41 9.75
CA ALA A 73 -6.93 -10.56 9.99
C ALA A 73 -6.10 -10.95 8.73
N MET A 74 -6.68 -10.78 7.54
CA MET A 74 -6.01 -11.05 6.26
C MET A 74 -6.43 -10.05 5.19
N PHE A 75 -5.60 -9.90 4.15
CA PHE A 75 -5.96 -9.16 2.96
C PHE A 75 -5.38 -9.78 1.70
N VAL A 76 -6.01 -9.49 0.56
CA VAL A 76 -5.51 -9.82 -0.79
C VAL A 76 -5.40 -8.53 -1.58
N LEU A 77 -4.20 -8.23 -2.05
CA LEU A 77 -3.91 -7.08 -2.89
C LEU A 77 -3.67 -7.54 -4.33
N GLU A 78 -4.72 -7.48 -5.16
CA GLU A 78 -4.62 -7.83 -6.57
C GLU A 78 -3.85 -6.75 -7.33
N ASN A 79 -2.96 -7.19 -8.21
CA ASN A 79 -2.15 -6.31 -9.03
C ASN A 79 -1.71 -7.00 -10.34
N VAL A 80 -1.08 -6.22 -11.23
CA VAL A 80 -0.59 -6.71 -12.52
C VAL A 80 0.65 -7.61 -12.35
N LYS A 81 0.82 -8.58 -13.27
CA LYS A 81 1.94 -9.53 -13.28
C LYS A 81 3.33 -8.89 -13.16
N ASN A 82 3.52 -7.71 -13.75
CA ASN A 82 4.82 -7.01 -13.80
C ASN A 82 5.08 -6.12 -12.57
N LEU A 83 4.28 -6.19 -11.50
CA LEU A 83 4.47 -5.35 -10.31
C LEU A 83 5.89 -5.47 -9.73
N LYS A 84 6.46 -6.68 -9.70
CA LYS A 84 7.78 -6.95 -9.10
C LYS A 84 8.94 -6.28 -9.86
N SER A 85 8.81 -6.14 -11.18
CA SER A 85 9.82 -5.50 -12.04
C SER A 85 9.51 -4.02 -12.35
N HIS A 86 8.28 -3.57 -12.06
CA HIS A 86 7.84 -2.20 -12.31
C HIS A 86 8.69 -1.17 -11.56
N ASP A 87 9.03 -0.07 -12.23
CA ASP A 87 9.89 1.00 -11.69
C ASP A 87 11.19 0.43 -11.08
N GLN A 88 11.83 -0.52 -11.78
CA GLN A 88 13.04 -1.21 -11.33
C GLN A 88 12.87 -1.90 -9.96
N GLY A 89 11.66 -2.38 -9.66
CA GLY A 89 11.30 -3.03 -8.39
C GLY A 89 11.12 -2.08 -7.21
N LYS A 90 11.25 -0.76 -7.42
CA LYS A 90 11.04 0.25 -6.37
C LYS A 90 9.60 0.24 -5.87
N THR A 91 8.64 0.07 -6.78
CA THR A 91 7.21 0.03 -6.42
C THR A 91 6.90 -1.13 -5.49
N PHE A 92 7.32 -2.34 -5.86
CA PHE A 92 7.14 -3.53 -5.05
C PHE A 92 7.82 -3.41 -3.67
N ARG A 93 9.05 -2.88 -3.62
CA ARG A 93 9.78 -2.68 -2.36
C ARG A 93 9.05 -1.74 -1.40
N ILE A 94 8.48 -0.64 -1.90
CA ILE A 94 7.69 0.29 -1.09
C ILE A 94 6.45 -0.41 -0.53
N ILE A 95 5.74 -1.17 -1.36
CA ILE A 95 4.56 -1.93 -0.93
C ILE A 95 4.92 -2.90 0.21
N MET A 96 5.96 -3.72 0.03
CA MET A 96 6.39 -4.68 1.05
C MET A 96 6.82 -3.98 2.35
N GLN A 97 7.63 -2.92 2.26
CA GLN A 97 8.06 -2.17 3.44
C GLN A 97 6.88 -1.58 4.22
N THR A 98 5.90 -0.99 3.52
CA THR A 98 4.71 -0.40 4.18
C THR A 98 3.84 -1.45 4.86
N LEU A 99 3.72 -2.66 4.29
CA LEU A 99 2.94 -3.74 4.91
C LEU A 99 3.66 -4.37 6.12
N ASP A 100 4.99 -4.54 6.02
CA ASP A 100 5.86 -4.98 7.13
C ASP A 100 5.79 -4.01 8.31
N GLU A 101 5.87 -2.72 8.00
CA GLU A 101 5.68 -1.64 8.97
C GLU A 101 4.34 -1.79 9.71
N LEU A 102 3.24 -2.03 9.00
CA LEU A 102 1.93 -2.28 9.61
C LEU A 102 1.85 -3.59 10.43
N GLY A 103 2.90 -4.40 10.45
CA GLY A 103 2.99 -5.65 11.19
C GLY A 103 2.28 -6.81 10.49
N TYR A 104 2.25 -6.82 9.15
CA TYR A 104 1.71 -7.93 8.36
C TYR A 104 2.81 -8.64 7.57
N ASP A 105 2.78 -9.97 7.64
CA ASP A 105 3.61 -10.84 6.81
C ASP A 105 2.94 -11.04 5.43
N VAL A 106 3.73 -10.97 4.35
CA VAL A 106 3.25 -11.14 2.98
C VAL A 106 3.81 -12.43 2.39
N ALA A 107 2.93 -13.38 2.04
CA ALA A 107 3.32 -14.69 1.53
C ALA A 107 4.15 -14.62 0.22
N ASP A 108 3.80 -13.73 -0.71
CA ASP A 108 4.47 -13.60 -2.02
C ASP A 108 5.73 -12.73 -2.01
N ALA A 109 6.25 -12.37 -0.82
CA ALA A 109 7.46 -11.57 -0.70
C ALA A 109 8.69 -12.24 -1.35
N GLU A 110 8.72 -13.59 -1.38
CA GLU A 110 9.84 -14.39 -1.87
C GLU A 110 9.54 -15.18 -3.17
N ASP A 111 8.27 -15.28 -3.59
CA ASP A 111 7.88 -16.04 -4.77
C ASP A 111 8.18 -15.25 -6.05
N ASN A 112 9.18 -15.62 -6.85
CA ASN A 112 9.45 -14.92 -8.12
C ASN A 112 8.49 -15.30 -9.26
N GLY A 113 7.42 -16.05 -8.95
CA GLY A 113 6.55 -16.65 -9.96
C GLY A 113 7.25 -17.81 -10.66
N PRO A 114 6.53 -18.62 -11.43
CA PRO A 114 7.14 -19.65 -12.25
C PRO A 114 8.08 -18.98 -13.27
N ASP A 115 9.30 -19.50 -13.34
CA ASP A 115 10.29 -19.16 -14.38
C ASP A 115 9.68 -19.47 -15.76
N GLU A 116 9.29 -18.42 -16.49
CA GLU A 116 8.71 -18.55 -17.84
C GLU A 116 9.74 -19.03 -18.89
N ASP A 117 11.01 -19.30 -18.52
CA ASP A 117 12.00 -19.91 -19.41
C ASP A 117 11.93 -21.44 -19.48
N ARG A 118 11.03 -22.11 -18.75
CA ARG A 118 10.77 -23.54 -18.96
C ARG A 118 9.82 -23.75 -20.14
N LYS A 119 10.31 -23.48 -21.36
CA LYS A 119 9.66 -23.94 -22.59
C LYS A 119 9.43 -25.45 -22.49
N SER A 120 8.17 -25.84 -22.60
CA SER A 120 7.75 -27.23 -22.73
C SER A 120 8.58 -27.93 -23.81
N THR A 121 9.25 -29.02 -23.42
CA THR A 121 9.62 -30.10 -24.33
C THR A 121 8.39 -30.66 -25.03
#